data_AF-B0DX05-F1
#
_entry.id   AF-B0DX05-F1
#
_cell.length_a   1.000
_cell.length_b   1.000
_cell.length_c   1.000
_cell.angle_alpha   90.00
_cell.angle_beta   90.00
_cell.angle_gamma   90.00
#
_symmetry.space_group_name_H-M   'P 1'
#
loop_
_entity.id
_entity.type
_entity.pdbx_description
1 polymer ?
#
loop_
_entity_poly.entity_id
_entity_poly.type
_entity_poly.pdbx_seq_one_letter_code
_entity_poly.pdbx_strand_id
1 'polypeptide(L)'
;MADFFRWAHPLFFSIIVVFAIIELSISAWLVAKYNARHNFTHRSLRTRVRYTLFVSIWTVLFGTIFLIMFLVASTGFILTSIATHGIFVFMTWVLWVAAAAAVTQSVGGNLHCSTQTEFVYCGHLNALIAFAWMIWIFLTFLLVAIIVRGVIVVRRGEGYGGGLVDE
;
A
#
# COMPACT_ATOMS: atom_id res chain seq x y z
N MET A 1 11.28 14.89 18.48
CA MET A 1 10.39 14.78 17.30
C MET A 1 11.14 14.25 16.07
N ALA A 2 12.38 14.69 15.83
CA ALA A 2 13.26 14.10 14.79
C ALA A 2 13.47 12.58 14.99
N ASP A 3 13.69 12.13 16.23
CA ASP A 3 13.90 10.70 16.55
C ASP A 3 12.68 9.82 16.24
N PHE A 4 11.47 10.38 16.35
CA PHE A 4 10.25 9.65 16.03
C PHE A 4 10.15 9.35 14.53
N PHE A 5 10.49 10.31 13.67
CA PHE A 5 10.48 10.09 12.22
C PHE A 5 11.56 9.09 11.76
N ARG A 6 12.75 9.11 12.40
CA ARG A 6 13.83 8.16 12.12
C ARG A 6 13.42 6.70 12.32
N TRP A 7 12.59 6.42 13.32
CA TRP A 7 12.12 5.05 13.60
C TRP A 7 10.77 4.72 12.99
N ALA A 8 9.80 5.65 13.06
CA ALA A 8 8.45 5.41 12.59
C ALA A 8 8.39 5.27 11.06
N HIS A 9 9.14 6.08 10.32
CA HIS A 9 9.11 6.02 8.85
C HIS A 9 9.51 4.64 8.28
N PRO A 10 10.69 4.07 8.62
CA PRO A 10 11.06 2.74 8.14
C PRO A 10 10.18 1.62 8.73
N LEU A 11 9.69 1.75 9.96
CA LEU A 11 8.75 0.80 10.56
C LEU A 11 7.44 0.71 9.75
N PHE A 12 6.80 1.85 9.48
CA PHE A 12 5.55 1.89 8.72
C PHE A 12 5.76 1.40 7.29
N PHE A 13 6.84 1.81 6.61
CA PHE A 13 7.19 1.29 5.29
C PHE A 13 7.37 -0.23 5.29
N SER A 14 8.05 -0.77 6.30
CA SER A 14 8.29 -2.21 6.41
C SER A 14 6.99 -2.99 6.59
N ILE A 15 6.08 -2.50 7.45
CA ILE A 15 4.76 -3.10 7.65
C ILE A 15 3.94 -3.07 6.35
N ILE A 16 3.94 -1.93 5.64
CA ILE A 16 3.24 -1.78 4.35
C ILE A 16 3.79 -2.78 3.32
N VAL A 17 5.12 -2.91 3.21
CA VAL A 17 5.75 -3.87 2.28
C VAL A 17 5.39 -5.31 2.64
N VAL A 18 5.45 -5.68 3.92
CA VAL A 18 5.07 -7.03 4.38
C VAL A 18 3.60 -7.32 4.05
N PHE A 19 2.68 -6.40 4.34
CA PHE A 19 1.27 -6.57 3.99
C PHE A 19 1.06 -6.61 2.47
N ALA A 20 1.81 -5.83 1.69
CA ALA A 20 1.76 -5.89 0.24
C ALA A 20 2.26 -7.24 -0.32
N ILE A 21 3.23 -7.90 0.32
CA ILE A 21 3.68 -9.26 -0.04
C ILE A 21 2.56 -10.29 0.24
N ILE A 22 1.87 -10.16 1.37
CA ILE A 22 0.72 -11.00 1.70
C ILE A 22 -0.39 -10.81 0.64
N GLU A 23 -0.73 -9.57 0.34
CA GLU A 23 -1.70 -9.21 -0.71
C GLU A 23 -1.29 -9.71 -2.10
N LEU A 24 0.00 -9.61 -2.45
CA LEU A 24 0.54 -10.15 -3.69
C LEU A 24 0.30 -11.65 -3.77
N SER A 25 0.57 -12.37 -2.68
CA SER A 25 0.41 -13.82 -2.62
C SER A 25 -1.06 -14.25 -2.77
N ILE A 26 -1.98 -13.58 -2.06
CA ILE A 26 -3.42 -13.89 -2.11
C ILE A 26 -4.00 -13.54 -3.50
N SER A 27 -3.71 -12.34 -4.00
CA SER A 27 -4.21 -11.89 -5.31
C SER A 27 -3.63 -12.74 -6.46
N ALA A 28 -2.34 -13.09 -6.42
CA ALA A 28 -1.73 -13.98 -7.41
C ALA A 28 -2.38 -15.38 -7.39
N TRP A 29 -2.62 -15.93 -6.20
CA TRP A 29 -3.30 -17.22 -6.06
C TRP A 29 -4.72 -17.17 -6.63
N LEU A 30 -5.50 -16.13 -6.32
CA LEU A 30 -6.85 -15.94 -6.84
C LEU A 30 -6.85 -15.80 -8.37
N VAL A 31 -5.93 -15.01 -8.94
CA VAL A 31 -5.78 -14.87 -10.39
C VAL A 31 -5.46 -16.22 -11.03
N ALA A 32 -4.53 -17.00 -10.45
CA ALA A 32 -4.18 -18.32 -10.96
C ALA A 32 -5.38 -19.27 -10.93
N LYS A 33 -6.15 -19.30 -9.84
CA LYS A 33 -7.36 -20.13 -9.72
C LYS A 33 -8.47 -19.70 -10.67
N TYR A 34 -8.71 -18.41 -10.84
CA TYR A 34 -9.70 -17.89 -11.78
C TYR A 34 -9.31 -18.15 -13.24
N ASN A 35 -8.02 -18.14 -13.56
CA ASN A 35 -7.54 -18.50 -14.90
C ASN A 35 -7.67 -20.00 -15.16
N ALA A 36 -7.36 -20.85 -14.18
CA ALA A 36 -7.37 -22.30 -14.35
C ALA A 36 -8.78 -22.92 -14.31
N ARG A 37 -9.68 -22.41 -13.46
CA ARG A 37 -10.99 -23.01 -13.21
C ARG A 37 -12.17 -22.21 -13.77
N HIS A 38 -11.93 -20.98 -14.22
CA HIS A 38 -12.99 -20.07 -14.71
C HIS A 38 -14.19 -19.90 -13.77
N ASN A 39 -14.00 -20.14 -12.46
CA ASN A 39 -15.04 -20.11 -11.44
C ASN A 39 -15.08 -18.79 -10.67
N PHE A 40 -14.79 -17.67 -11.35
CA PHE A 40 -15.01 -16.34 -10.81
C PHE A 40 -16.50 -16.00 -10.88
N THR A 41 -17.06 -15.41 -9.83
CA THR A 41 -18.49 -15.07 -9.74
C THR A 41 -18.94 -14.17 -10.90
N HIS A 42 -18.15 -13.15 -11.23
CA HIS A 42 -18.43 -12.25 -12.35
C HIS A 42 -17.15 -11.59 -12.87
N ARG A 43 -17.16 -11.13 -14.13
CA ARG A 43 -15.97 -10.60 -14.82
C ARG A 43 -15.35 -9.39 -14.10
N SER A 44 -16.18 -8.55 -13.48
CA SER A 44 -15.71 -7.38 -12.73
C SER A 44 -14.81 -7.78 -11.55
N LEU A 45 -15.19 -8.77 -10.74
CA LEU A 45 -14.38 -9.29 -9.63
C LEU A 45 -13.00 -9.75 -10.11
N ARG A 46 -12.96 -10.50 -11.22
CA ARG A 46 -11.70 -10.96 -11.81
C ARG A 46 -10.77 -9.80 -12.18
N THR A 47 -11.30 -8.75 -12.80
CA THR A 47 -10.51 -7.57 -13.18
C THR A 47 -10.01 -6.82 -11.94
N ARG A 48 -10.85 -6.70 -10.91
CA ARG A 48 -10.51 -6.00 -9.65
C ARG A 48 -9.42 -6.74 -8.86
N VAL A 49 -9.48 -8.07 -8.77
CA VAL A 49 -8.40 -8.87 -8.16
C VAL A 49 -7.08 -8.74 -8.94
N ARG A 50 -7.12 -8.67 -10.28
CA ARG A 50 -5.92 -8.42 -11.09
C ARG A 50 -5.36 -7.01 -10.88
N TYR A 51 -6.23 -6.02 -10.68
CA TYR A 51 -5.81 -4.68 -10.31
C TYR A 51 -5.13 -4.68 -8.93
N THR A 52 -5.70 -5.35 -7.93
CA THR A 52 -5.04 -5.53 -6.62
C THR A 52 -3.68 -6.19 -6.77
N LEU A 53 -3.54 -7.24 -7.58
CA LEU A 53 -2.24 -7.86 -7.86
C LEU A 53 -1.21 -6.86 -8.43
N PHE A 54 -1.62 -6.02 -9.38
CA PHE A 54 -0.76 -4.97 -9.91
C PHE A 54 -0.33 -3.98 -8.82
N VAL A 55 -1.27 -3.51 -7.99
CA VAL A 55 -0.98 -2.56 -6.91
C VAL A 55 -0.05 -3.18 -5.84
N SER A 56 -0.20 -4.47 -5.57
CA SER A 56 0.70 -5.21 -4.68
C SER A 56 2.12 -5.30 -5.27
N ILE A 57 2.26 -5.65 -6.55
CA ILE A 57 3.57 -5.66 -7.24
C ILE A 57 4.22 -4.28 -7.23
N TRP A 58 3.45 -3.23 -7.55
CA TRP A 58 3.89 -1.84 -7.47
C TRP A 58 4.46 -1.52 -6.08
N THR A 59 3.71 -1.85 -5.04
CA THR A 59 4.05 -1.51 -3.66
C THR A 59 5.24 -2.32 -3.15
N VAL A 60 5.33 -3.61 -3.49
CA VAL A 60 6.48 -4.43 -3.12
C VAL A 60 7.75 -3.94 -3.81
N LEU A 61 7.70 -3.71 -5.12
CA LEU A 61 8.88 -3.28 -5.89
C LEU A 61 9.37 -1.91 -5.44
N PHE A 62 8.52 -0.90 -5.56
CA PHE A 62 8.93 0.48 -5.25
C PHE A 62 9.04 0.71 -3.75
N GLY A 63 8.14 0.14 -2.93
CA GLY A 63 8.23 0.27 -1.47
C GLY A 63 9.52 -0.32 -0.91
N THR A 64 9.99 -1.46 -1.44
CA THR A 64 11.29 -2.02 -1.05
C THR A 64 12.46 -1.14 -1.49
N ILE A 65 12.42 -0.59 -2.72
CA ILE A 65 13.45 0.34 -3.21
C ILE A 65 13.52 1.57 -2.29
N PHE A 66 12.39 2.20 -1.98
CA PHE A 66 12.33 3.37 -1.10
C PHE A 66 12.81 3.04 0.32
N LEU A 67 12.43 1.89 0.87
CA LEU A 67 12.89 1.44 2.19
C LEU A 67 14.41 1.23 2.22
N ILE A 68 14.98 0.50 1.25
CA ILE A 68 16.43 0.26 1.19
C ILE A 68 17.18 1.58 1.01
N MET A 69 16.72 2.44 0.10
CA MET A 69 17.37 3.75 -0.13
C MET A 69 17.30 4.63 1.12
N PHE A 70 16.21 4.61 1.87
CA PHE A 70 16.11 5.33 3.13
C PHE A 70 17.10 4.80 4.19
N LEU A 71 17.36 3.48 4.22
CA LEU A 71 18.26 2.86 5.20
C LEU A 71 19.75 2.99 4.82
N VAL A 72 20.07 3.05 3.52
CA VAL A 72 21.46 2.98 3.02
C VAL A 72 21.98 4.31 2.50
N ALA A 73 21.14 5.16 1.93
CA ALA A 73 21.60 6.41 1.33
C ALA A 73 21.92 7.46 2.39
N SER A 74 23.01 8.21 2.17
CA SER A 74 23.34 9.37 2.98
C SER A 74 22.26 10.45 2.87
N THR A 75 22.16 11.28 3.91
CA THR A 75 21.45 12.56 3.88
C THR A 75 21.84 13.35 2.62
N GLY A 76 20.85 13.77 1.81
CA GLY A 76 21.07 14.58 0.59
C GLY A 76 20.80 13.91 -0.77
N PHE A 77 20.46 12.62 -0.83
CA PHE A 77 20.01 11.99 -2.09
C PHE A 77 18.60 12.45 -2.50
N ILE A 78 18.35 12.69 -3.79
CA ILE A 78 17.02 13.13 -4.30
C ILE A 78 15.90 12.14 -3.88
N LEU A 79 16.24 10.86 -3.83
CA LEU A 79 15.32 9.79 -3.42
C LEU A 79 15.02 9.79 -1.92
N THR A 80 15.85 10.41 -1.07
CA THR A 80 15.59 10.58 0.38
C THR A 80 14.88 11.89 0.73
N SER A 81 14.57 12.71 -0.29
CA SER A 81 13.82 13.96 -0.09
C SER A 81 12.36 13.72 0.29
N ILE A 82 11.81 14.69 1.03
CA ILE A 82 10.40 14.72 1.42
C ILE A 82 9.48 14.74 0.19
N ALA A 83 9.84 15.48 -0.86
CA ALA A 83 9.05 15.57 -2.09
C ALA A 83 8.89 14.22 -2.78
N THR A 84 10.00 13.48 -2.98
CA THR A 84 9.96 12.18 -3.66
C THR A 84 9.12 11.16 -2.88
N HIS A 85 9.34 11.07 -1.57
CA HIS A 85 8.54 10.18 -0.72
C HIS A 85 7.07 10.61 -0.68
N GLY A 86 6.78 11.91 -0.61
CA GLY A 86 5.41 12.44 -0.65
C GLY A 86 4.67 12.06 -1.91
N ILE A 87 5.28 12.25 -3.09
CA ILE A 87 4.68 11.87 -4.38
C ILE A 87 4.44 10.36 -4.45
N PHE A 88 5.45 9.56 -4.07
CA PHE A 88 5.35 8.11 -4.11
C PHE A 88 4.26 7.57 -3.17
N VAL A 89 4.24 8.03 -1.92
CA VAL A 89 3.25 7.61 -0.92
C VAL A 89 1.85 8.06 -1.32
N PHE A 90 1.69 9.28 -1.84
CA PHE A 90 0.40 9.77 -2.33
C PHE A 90 -0.13 8.94 -3.50
N MET A 91 0.70 8.66 -4.51
CA MET A 91 0.29 7.83 -5.64
C MET A 91 -0.07 6.41 -5.19
N THR A 92 0.73 5.82 -4.30
CA THR A 92 0.46 4.50 -3.72
C THR A 92 -0.83 4.50 -2.90
N TRP A 93 -1.10 5.57 -2.16
CA TRP A 93 -2.35 5.76 -1.42
C TRP A 93 -3.58 5.77 -2.36
N VAL A 94 -3.51 6.49 -3.49
CA VAL A 94 -4.58 6.51 -4.50
C VAL A 94 -4.80 5.12 -5.11
N LEU A 95 -3.73 4.39 -5.42
CA LEU A 95 -3.82 3.03 -5.95
C LEU A 95 -4.49 2.08 -4.95
N TRP A 96 -4.12 2.14 -3.67
CA TRP A 96 -4.69 1.27 -2.65
C TRP A 96 -6.14 1.61 -2.29
N VAL A 97 -6.53 2.88 -2.23
CA VAL A 97 -7.94 3.22 -1.99
C VAL A 97 -8.82 2.74 -3.14
N ALA A 98 -8.34 2.87 -4.39
CA ALA A 98 -9.03 2.34 -5.56
C ALA A 98 -9.14 0.81 -5.51
N ALA A 99 -8.06 0.12 -5.11
CA ALA A 99 -8.06 -1.34 -5.02
C ALA A 99 -9.01 -1.85 -3.92
N ALA A 100 -8.91 -1.29 -2.72
CA ALA A 100 -9.74 -1.64 -1.57
C ALA A 100 -11.22 -1.38 -1.87
N ALA A 101 -11.57 -0.19 -2.37
CA ALA A 101 -12.95 0.16 -2.71
C ALA A 101 -13.49 -0.72 -3.84
N ALA A 102 -12.70 -0.97 -4.89
CA ALA A 102 -13.12 -1.79 -6.01
C ALA A 102 -13.42 -3.23 -5.56
N VAL A 103 -12.52 -3.91 -4.84
CA VAL A 103 -12.78 -5.29 -4.39
C VAL A 103 -13.96 -5.34 -3.41
N THR A 104 -14.04 -4.40 -2.46
CA THR A 104 -15.15 -4.32 -1.50
C THR A 104 -16.50 -4.18 -2.20
N GLN A 105 -16.59 -3.29 -3.19
CA GLN A 105 -17.83 -3.10 -3.95
C GLN A 105 -18.20 -4.35 -4.77
N SER A 106 -17.22 -5.12 -5.27
CA SER A 106 -17.54 -6.32 -6.08
C SER A 106 -18.14 -7.46 -5.26
N VAL A 107 -17.99 -7.41 -3.94
CA VAL A 107 -18.56 -8.43 -3.07
C VAL A 107 -19.77 -7.93 -2.26
N GLY A 108 -20.23 -6.70 -2.53
CA GLY A 108 -21.36 -6.10 -1.83
C GLY A 108 -21.03 -5.56 -0.43
N GLY A 109 -19.76 -5.34 -0.11
CA GLY A 109 -19.31 -4.86 1.20
C GLY A 109 -18.69 -5.97 2.04
N ASN A 110 -19.41 -6.43 3.06
CA ASN A 110 -18.91 -7.43 4.02
C ASN A 110 -19.25 -8.87 3.59
N LEU A 111 -18.30 -9.79 3.79
CA LEU A 111 -18.41 -11.19 3.35
C LEU A 111 -18.56 -12.14 4.55
N HIS A 112 -19.73 -12.78 4.68
CA HIS A 112 -19.97 -13.82 5.69
C HIS A 112 -19.82 -15.21 5.08
N CYS A 113 -18.61 -15.78 5.15
CA CYS A 113 -18.29 -17.04 4.47
C CYS A 113 -19.03 -18.28 4.99
N SER A 114 -19.70 -18.20 6.14
CA SER A 114 -20.55 -19.27 6.68
C SER A 114 -21.94 -19.33 6.07
N THR A 115 -22.44 -18.22 5.49
CA THR A 115 -23.84 -18.10 5.05
C THR A 115 -24.00 -17.87 3.55
N GLN A 116 -22.93 -17.48 2.85
CA GLN A 116 -22.96 -17.22 1.41
C GLN A 116 -22.40 -18.42 0.60
N THR A 117 -22.93 -18.65 -0.60
CA THR A 117 -22.44 -19.68 -1.54
C THR A 117 -22.03 -19.11 -2.91
N GLU A 118 -22.10 -17.78 -3.08
CA GLU A 118 -21.85 -17.09 -4.35
C GLU A 118 -20.34 -16.99 -4.67
N PHE A 119 -19.51 -16.79 -3.65
CA PHE A 119 -18.08 -16.61 -3.76
C PHE A 119 -17.34 -17.89 -3.39
N VAL A 120 -16.85 -18.59 -4.41
CA VAL A 120 -16.12 -19.87 -4.26
C VAL A 120 -14.89 -19.75 -3.35
N TYR A 121 -14.16 -18.63 -3.44
CA TYR A 121 -12.97 -18.36 -2.63
C TYR A 121 -13.21 -17.26 -1.60
N CYS A 122 -14.34 -17.33 -0.89
CA CYS A 122 -14.77 -16.31 0.07
C CYS A 122 -13.71 -15.92 1.09
N GLY A 123 -13.05 -16.88 1.76
CA GLY A 123 -12.03 -16.57 2.77
C GLY A 123 -10.84 -15.79 2.20
N HIS A 124 -10.44 -16.10 0.96
CA HIS A 124 -9.34 -15.40 0.28
C HIS A 124 -9.76 -13.99 -0.12
N LEU A 125 -11.00 -13.81 -0.60
CA LEU A 125 -11.54 -12.48 -0.92
C LEU A 125 -11.72 -11.61 0.32
N ASN A 126 -12.18 -12.20 1.43
CA ASN A 126 -12.33 -11.48 2.69
C ASN A 126 -10.97 -11.01 3.23
N ALA A 127 -9.95 -11.87 3.15
CA ALA A 127 -8.57 -11.49 3.48
C ALA A 127 -8.05 -10.39 2.55
N LEU A 128 -8.29 -10.50 1.24
CA LEU A 128 -7.90 -9.50 0.23
C LEU A 128 -8.52 -8.12 0.50
N ILE A 129 -9.74 -8.07 1.02
CA ILE A 129 -10.40 -6.81 1.38
C ILE A 129 -9.77 -6.24 2.66
N ALA A 130 -9.61 -7.08 3.68
CA ALA A 130 -9.08 -6.67 4.96
C ALA A 130 -7.66 -6.11 4.85
N PHE A 131 -6.75 -6.82 4.18
CA PHE A 131 -5.36 -6.37 4.01
C PHE A 131 -5.26 -5.13 3.11
N ALA A 132 -6.04 -5.02 2.04
CA ALA A 132 -6.09 -3.80 1.23
C ALA A 132 -6.49 -2.56 2.05
N TRP A 133 -7.52 -2.66 2.90
CA TRP A 133 -7.90 -1.55 3.79
C TRP A 133 -6.87 -1.28 4.88
N MET A 134 -6.24 -2.30 5.46
CA MET A 134 -5.16 -2.12 6.42
C MET A 134 -3.98 -1.36 5.80
N ILE A 135 -3.52 -1.76 4.60
CA ILE A 135 -2.44 -1.05 3.89
C ILE A 135 -2.81 0.41 3.64
N TRP A 136 -4.04 0.67 3.19
CA TRP A 136 -4.51 2.04 2.98
C TRP A 136 -4.51 2.88 4.27
N ILE A 137 -4.88 2.31 5.42
CA ILE A 137 -4.82 2.98 6.73
C ILE A 137 -3.37 3.34 7.08
N PHE A 138 -2.43 2.39 6.96
CA PHE A 138 -1.01 2.65 7.22
C PHE A 138 -0.43 3.71 6.26
N LEU A 139 -0.79 3.67 4.98
CA LEU A 139 -0.43 4.70 4.00
C LEU A 139 -1.01 6.07 4.37
N THR A 140 -2.22 6.11 4.92
CA THR A 140 -2.85 7.38 5.36
C THR A 140 -2.06 8.00 6.52
N PHE A 141 -1.69 7.20 7.54
CA PHE A 141 -0.85 7.69 8.63
C PHE A 141 0.52 8.16 8.14
N LEU A 142 1.14 7.41 7.24
CA LEU A 142 2.42 7.76 6.66
C LEU A 142 2.36 9.05 5.82
N LEU A 143 1.30 9.20 5.01
CA LEU A 143 1.07 10.40 4.20
C LEU A 143 0.88 11.64 5.07
N VAL A 144 0.06 11.54 6.12
CA VAL A 144 -0.13 12.62 7.10
C VAL A 144 1.21 12.98 7.77
N ALA A 145 2.00 11.99 8.18
CA ALA A 145 3.30 12.22 8.79
C ALA A 145 4.26 12.97 7.85
N ILE A 146 4.32 12.57 6.56
CA ILE A 146 5.15 13.23 5.54
C ILE A 146 4.68 14.67 5.31
N ILE A 147 3.37 14.92 5.21
CA ILE A 147 2.81 16.27 5.03
C ILE A 147 3.17 17.16 6.22
N VAL A 148 2.96 16.68 7.45
CA VAL A 148 3.33 17.41 8.68
C VAL A 148 4.82 17.74 8.65
N ARG A 149 5.67 16.79 8.26
CA ARG A 149 7.11 17.02 8.22
C ARG A 149 7.52 18.01 7.14
N GLY A 150 6.91 17.93 5.95
CA GLY A 150 7.08 18.92 4.89
C GLY A 150 6.72 20.33 5.33
N VAL A 151 5.61 20.52 6.04
CA VAL A 151 5.22 21.83 6.59
C VAL A 151 6.25 22.36 7.58
N ILE A 152 6.82 21.51 8.44
CA ILE A 152 7.82 21.94 9.42
C ILE A 152 9.13 22.36 8.72
N VAL A 153 9.62 21.58 7.77
CA VAL A 153 10.88 21.85 7.05
C VAL A 153 10.76 23.12 6.19
N VAL A 154 9.64 23.32 5.51
CA VAL A 154 9.37 24.55 4.74
C VAL A 154 9.33 25.78 5.65
N ARG A 155 8.72 25.68 6.84
CA ARG A 155 8.70 26.78 7.82
C ARG A 155 10.08 27.11 8.39
N ARG A 156 11.05 26.20 8.31
CA ARG A 156 12.45 26.43 8.70
C ARG A 156 13.31 27.05 7.58
N GLY A 157 12.77 27.19 6.37
CA GLY A 157 13.49 27.75 5.20
C GLY A 157 14.30 26.74 4.40
N GLU A 158 14.21 25.45 4.71
CA GLU A 158 14.99 24.37 4.07
C GLU A 158 14.35 23.85 2.75
N GLY A 159 13.10 24.24 2.47
CA GLY A 159 12.35 23.84 1.27
C GLY A 159 11.95 22.34 1.24
N TYR A 160 11.31 21.88 0.16
CA TYR A 160 10.85 20.48 0.03
C TYR A 160 11.95 19.49 -0.41
N GLY A 161 13.14 20.01 -0.75
CA GLY A 161 14.32 19.21 -1.06
C GLY A 161 15.09 18.70 0.17
N GLY A 162 14.73 19.18 1.36
CA GLY A 162 15.30 18.72 2.62
C GLY A 162 15.08 17.23 2.86
N GLY A 163 16.00 16.61 3.61
CA GLY A 163 15.90 15.20 3.98
C GLY A 163 14.70 14.92 4.88
N LEU A 164 14.17 13.69 4.81
CA LEU A 164 13.13 13.22 5.73
C LEU A 164 13.57 13.17 7.21
N VAL A 165 14.88 13.16 7.43
CA VAL A 165 15.54 13.09 8.72
C VAL A 165 16.57 14.22 8.78
N ASP A 166 16.55 14.97 9.89
CA ASP A 166 17.58 15.97 10.21
C ASP A 166 18.87 15.22 10.62
N GLU A 167 20.05 15.67 10.19
CA GLU A 167 21.35 15.07 10.61
C GLU A 167 21.48 15.03 12.14
#